data_AF-A0A0C2JMZ7-F1
#
_entry.id   AF-A0A0C2JMZ7-F1
#
_cell.length_a   1.000
_cell.length_b   1.000
_cell.length_c   1.000
_cell.angle_alpha   90.00
_cell.angle_beta   90.00
_cell.angle_gamma   90.00
#
_symmetry.space_group_name_H-M   'P 1'
#
loop_
_entity.id
_entity.type
_entity.pdbx_description
1 polymer ?
#
loop_
_entity_poly.entity_id
_entity_poly.type
_entity_poly.pdbx_seq_one_letter_code
_entity_poly.pdbx_strand_id
1 'polypeptide(L)'
;MFPFSKNGDEQPTTHHLSDGSTKFTVDILCIFQYVHGKKDIDDFHGDNLNMLKIENSIFTVKYDGVYANQWLKIECKFFDQEDEIEFSECILSTQRNENSPVIEEPIGYKFKFNKKTKYEFRYHYIHLKHDDNSKKELQIRVYALIITFPGYTKKYCFHNDELDPISAYFTGTTLFDDFEIYGGTLSNESDPSVPIQIDKTDGDISDEMDGDTSNETNGDISAKKNGDASDEMKGDTSDEVNADLSDQINQKKGFWTTKNILVIVLSFVAVVFSILLAAIILRYRKSQRSTNA
;
A
#
# COMPACT_ATOMS: atom_id res chain seq x y z
N MET A 1 18.15 -18.14 16.47
CA MET A 1 18.28 -17.56 15.12
C MET A 1 18.57 -18.71 14.19
N PHE A 2 17.54 -19.27 13.56
CA PHE A 2 17.73 -20.35 12.58
C PHE A 2 18.38 -19.71 11.33
N PRO A 3 19.47 -20.28 10.80
CA PRO A 3 20.03 -19.80 9.55
C PRO A 3 19.01 -20.13 8.45
N PHE A 4 18.24 -19.13 8.03
CA PHE A 4 17.42 -19.24 6.84
C PHE A 4 18.39 -19.36 5.66
N SER A 5 18.40 -20.56 5.05
CA SER A 5 18.96 -20.73 3.72
C SER A 5 18.31 -19.66 2.84
N LYS A 6 19.13 -18.87 2.12
CA LYS A 6 18.65 -18.09 0.98
C LYS A 6 18.15 -19.10 -0.06
N ASN A 7 16.96 -19.64 0.14
CA ASN A 7 16.27 -20.42 -0.88
C ASN A 7 15.86 -19.42 -1.95
N GLY A 8 16.76 -19.19 -2.90
CA GLY A 8 16.62 -18.19 -3.96
C GLY A 8 15.56 -18.52 -5.01
N ASP A 9 14.72 -19.54 -4.77
CA ASP A 9 13.85 -20.13 -5.79
C ASP A 9 12.35 -20.05 -5.45
N GLU A 10 11.95 -19.58 -4.26
CA GLU A 10 10.52 -19.39 -3.97
C GLU A 10 9.98 -18.17 -4.73
N GLN A 11 9.13 -18.41 -5.72
CA GLN A 11 8.41 -17.37 -6.45
C GLN A 11 7.09 -17.03 -5.74
N PRO A 12 6.67 -15.77 -5.74
CA PRO A 12 5.37 -15.39 -5.19
C PRO A 12 4.23 -16.03 -5.98
N THR A 13 3.17 -16.42 -5.29
CA THR A 13 1.96 -16.96 -5.91
C THR A 13 1.06 -15.82 -6.33
N THR A 14 0.65 -15.81 -7.60
CA THR A 14 -0.30 -14.82 -8.15
C THR A 14 -1.74 -15.23 -7.88
N HIS A 15 -2.52 -14.30 -7.35
CA HIS A 15 -3.96 -14.44 -7.15
C HIS A 15 -4.73 -13.32 -7.85
N HIS A 16 -5.83 -13.66 -8.50
CA HIS A 16 -6.74 -12.69 -9.12
C HIS A 16 -7.89 -12.41 -8.16
N LEU A 17 -8.06 -11.15 -7.77
CA LEU A 17 -9.12 -10.71 -6.87
C LEU A 17 -10.10 -9.80 -7.60
N SER A 18 -11.38 -9.91 -7.23
CA SER A 18 -12.45 -9.10 -7.77
C SER A 18 -13.59 -9.03 -6.77
N ASP A 19 -14.16 -7.85 -6.57
CA ASP A 19 -15.43 -7.67 -5.83
C ASP A 19 -16.64 -7.45 -6.77
N GLY A 20 -16.36 -7.26 -8.06
CA GLY A 20 -17.34 -7.05 -9.13
C GLY A 20 -17.09 -5.74 -9.87
N SER A 21 -16.82 -4.66 -9.14
CA SER A 21 -16.46 -3.33 -9.68
C SER A 21 -14.97 -3.21 -9.94
N THR A 22 -14.14 -3.75 -9.07
CA THR A 22 -12.68 -3.65 -9.13
C THR A 22 -12.05 -5.02 -9.28
N LYS A 23 -11.05 -5.09 -10.16
CA LYS A 23 -10.22 -6.26 -10.39
C LYS A 23 -8.77 -5.88 -10.15
N PHE A 24 -8.01 -6.75 -9.51
CA PHE A 24 -6.58 -6.57 -9.31
C PHE A 24 -5.91 -7.92 -9.08
N THR A 25 -4.59 -7.97 -9.25
CA THR A 25 -3.80 -9.16 -8.91
C THR A 25 -2.98 -8.90 -7.66
N VAL A 26 -2.77 -9.96 -6.88
CA VAL A 26 -1.91 -9.96 -5.70
C VAL A 26 -0.91 -11.10 -5.86
N ASP A 27 0.37 -10.74 -5.97
CA ASP A 27 1.47 -11.71 -5.88
C ASP A 27 1.98 -11.68 -4.45
N ILE A 28 1.92 -12.81 -3.74
CA ILE A 28 2.24 -12.88 -2.31
C ILE A 28 3.25 -13.97 -2.01
N LEU A 29 4.27 -13.61 -1.24
CA LEU A 29 5.25 -14.47 -0.60
C LEU A 29 5.51 -13.94 0.82
N CYS A 30 4.74 -14.45 1.77
CA CYS A 30 4.77 -14.03 3.17
C CYS A 30 4.90 -15.25 4.10
N ILE A 31 5.59 -15.07 5.22
CA ILE A 31 5.58 -16.01 6.35
C ILE A 31 4.99 -15.29 7.56
N PHE A 32 4.02 -15.91 8.20
CA PHE A 32 3.45 -15.45 9.47
C PHE A 32 3.94 -16.36 10.59
N GLN A 33 4.36 -15.77 11.70
CA GLN A 33 4.69 -16.49 12.93
C GLN A 33 3.87 -15.89 14.06
N TYR A 34 2.95 -16.66 14.64
CA TYR A 34 2.17 -16.20 15.79
C TYR A 34 2.77 -16.76 17.07
N VAL A 35 3.20 -15.86 17.95
CA VAL A 35 3.80 -16.20 19.24
C VAL A 35 2.71 -16.13 20.30
N HIS A 36 2.39 -17.24 20.96
CA HIS A 36 1.36 -17.28 22.02
C HIS A 36 1.91 -16.93 23.41
N GLY A 37 3.23 -17.01 23.58
CA GLY A 37 3.91 -16.88 24.86
C GLY A 37 5.41 -17.15 24.78
N LYS A 38 6.05 -17.49 25.90
CA LYS A 38 7.53 -17.53 25.99
C LYS A 38 8.23 -18.53 25.06
N LYS A 39 7.53 -19.53 24.49
CA LYS A 39 8.12 -20.60 23.66
C LYS A 39 7.18 -21.22 22.63
N ASP A 40 5.92 -20.82 22.60
CA ASP A 40 4.92 -21.43 21.73
C ASP A 40 4.78 -20.56 20.49
N ILE A 41 5.30 -21.05 19.36
CA ILE A 41 5.33 -20.36 18.08
C ILE A 41 4.63 -21.25 17.06
N ASP A 42 3.69 -20.64 16.35
CA ASP A 42 2.94 -21.23 15.27
C ASP A 42 3.38 -20.59 13.96
N ASP A 43 3.95 -21.39 13.05
CA ASP A 43 4.51 -20.93 11.77
C ASP A 43 3.54 -21.23 10.60
N PHE A 44 3.31 -20.22 9.77
CA PHE A 44 2.45 -20.29 8.58
C PHE A 44 3.23 -19.77 7.37
N HIS A 45 3.60 -20.70 6.49
CA HIS A 45 4.41 -20.42 5.31
C HIS A 45 3.56 -20.03 4.09
N GLY A 46 4.18 -19.35 3.13
CA GLY A 46 3.52 -18.82 1.94
C GLY A 46 2.84 -19.89 1.07
N ASP A 47 3.45 -21.07 1.01
CA ASP A 47 2.95 -22.28 0.32
C ASP A 47 1.67 -22.85 0.97
N ASN A 48 1.40 -22.50 2.23
CA ASN A 48 0.18 -22.91 2.93
C ASN A 48 -0.98 -21.90 2.80
N LEU A 49 -0.89 -20.92 1.90
CA LEU A 49 -1.98 -20.00 1.60
C LEU A 49 -3.16 -20.78 0.99
N ASN A 50 -4.18 -21.04 1.79
CA ASN A 50 -5.35 -21.81 1.39
C ASN A 50 -6.41 -20.92 0.73
N MET A 51 -6.62 -19.71 1.25
CA MET A 51 -7.68 -18.83 0.78
C MET A 51 -7.23 -17.37 0.70
N LEU A 52 -7.44 -16.77 -0.46
CA LEU A 52 -7.32 -15.33 -0.68
C LEU A 52 -8.49 -14.87 -1.53
N LYS A 53 -9.44 -14.14 -0.95
CA LYS A 53 -10.68 -13.75 -1.65
C LYS A 53 -11.31 -12.48 -1.08
N ILE A 54 -12.22 -11.89 -1.87
CA ILE A 54 -13.10 -10.80 -1.45
C ILE A 54 -14.54 -11.26 -1.65
N GLU A 55 -15.33 -11.29 -0.58
CA GLU A 55 -16.75 -11.64 -0.63
C GLU A 55 -17.52 -10.72 0.31
N ASN A 56 -18.65 -10.17 -0.14
CA ASN A 56 -19.52 -9.32 0.68
C ASN A 56 -18.79 -8.16 1.37
N SER A 57 -17.86 -7.49 0.66
CA SER A 57 -17.02 -6.41 1.21
C SER A 57 -16.10 -6.87 2.35
N ILE A 58 -15.78 -8.16 2.43
CA ILE A 58 -14.81 -8.73 3.36
C ILE A 58 -13.67 -9.34 2.56
N PHE A 59 -12.47 -8.83 2.79
CA PHE A 59 -11.23 -9.43 2.32
C PHE A 59 -10.78 -10.49 3.32
N THR A 60 -10.54 -11.71 2.85
CA THR A 60 -10.10 -12.82 3.68
C THR A 60 -8.80 -13.42 3.17
N VAL A 61 -7.81 -13.52 4.06
CA VAL A 61 -6.58 -14.28 3.89
C VAL A 61 -6.61 -15.43 4.89
N LYS A 62 -6.41 -16.67 4.45
CA LYS A 62 -6.34 -17.83 5.33
C LYS A 62 -5.13 -18.71 4.98
N TYR A 63 -4.31 -18.95 5.99
CA TYR A 63 -3.22 -19.92 5.96
C TYR A 63 -3.59 -21.13 6.80
N ASP A 64 -3.35 -22.32 6.27
CA ASP A 64 -3.36 -23.52 7.09
C ASP A 64 -1.95 -23.74 7.69
N GLY A 65 -1.88 -24.30 8.87
CA GLY A 65 -0.61 -24.62 9.51
C GLY A 65 -0.04 -25.95 8.99
N VAL A 66 1.22 -26.21 9.36
CA VAL A 66 1.88 -27.50 9.06
C VAL A 66 1.20 -28.65 9.81
N TYR A 67 0.63 -28.37 10.98
CA TYR A 67 -0.10 -29.34 11.77
C TYR A 67 -1.58 -29.35 11.39
N ALA A 68 -2.18 -30.56 11.39
CA ALA A 68 -3.60 -30.73 11.08
C ALA A 68 -4.47 -29.81 11.94
N ASN A 69 -5.35 -29.06 11.27
CA ASN A 69 -6.35 -28.16 11.88
C ASN A 69 -5.78 -26.92 12.58
N GLN A 70 -4.49 -26.63 12.40
CA GLN A 70 -3.92 -25.33 12.72
C GLN A 70 -4.25 -24.36 11.59
N TRP A 71 -4.62 -23.12 11.90
CA TRP A 71 -4.82 -22.09 10.89
C TRP A 71 -4.64 -20.67 11.44
N LEU A 72 -4.35 -19.76 10.53
CA LEU A 72 -4.33 -18.31 10.73
C LEU A 72 -5.22 -17.67 9.67
N LYS A 73 -6.10 -16.78 10.10
CA LYS A 73 -7.05 -16.09 9.23
C LYS A 73 -6.99 -14.60 9.53
N ILE A 74 -6.91 -13.78 8.49
CA ILE A 74 -7.05 -12.32 8.57
C ILE A 74 -8.28 -11.96 7.77
N GLU A 75 -9.25 -11.33 8.41
CA GLU A 75 -10.46 -10.79 7.78
C GLU A 75 -10.47 -9.29 7.95
N CYS A 76 -10.59 -8.55 6.84
CA CYS A 76 -10.66 -7.09 6.85
C CYS A 76 -11.93 -6.64 6.14
N LYS A 77 -12.53 -5.54 6.60
CA LYS A 77 -13.49 -4.81 5.77
C LYS A 77 -12.77 -4.24 4.56
N PHE A 78 -13.40 -4.40 3.40
CA PHE A 78 -12.93 -3.93 2.12
C PHE A 78 -13.91 -2.89 1.58
N PHE A 79 -13.40 -1.69 1.31
CA PHE A 79 -14.18 -0.60 0.74
C PHE A 79 -13.62 -0.25 -0.63
N ASP A 80 -14.46 -0.35 -1.64
CA ASP A 80 -14.14 0.02 -3.01
C ASP A 80 -14.71 1.41 -3.32
N GLN A 81 -13.84 2.35 -3.66
CA GLN A 81 -14.20 3.68 -4.15
C GLN A 81 -13.76 3.86 -5.59
N GLU A 82 -14.07 4.97 -6.25
CA GLU A 82 -13.76 5.15 -7.67
C GLU A 82 -12.25 4.99 -7.96
N ASP A 83 -11.41 5.74 -7.25
CA ASP A 83 -9.95 5.80 -7.47
C ASP A 83 -9.11 5.04 -6.44
N GLU A 84 -9.73 4.53 -5.37
CA GLU A 84 -9.02 3.89 -4.25
C GLU A 84 -9.74 2.65 -3.71
N ILE A 85 -8.99 1.75 -3.10
CA ILE A 85 -9.51 0.70 -2.22
C ILE A 85 -8.97 0.90 -0.81
N GLU A 86 -9.79 0.61 0.20
CA GLU A 86 -9.39 0.63 1.61
C GLU A 86 -9.60 -0.75 2.26
N PHE A 87 -8.58 -1.21 2.99
CA PHE A 87 -8.70 -2.31 3.95
C PHE A 87 -8.67 -1.74 5.37
N SER A 88 -9.69 -2.06 6.17
CA SER A 88 -9.77 -1.59 7.55
C SER A 88 -10.53 -2.58 8.44
N GLU A 89 -10.58 -2.30 9.75
CA GLU A 89 -11.25 -3.14 10.75
C GLU A 89 -10.85 -4.62 10.64
N CYS A 90 -9.56 -4.86 10.49
CA CYS A 90 -9.01 -6.19 10.32
C CYS A 90 -9.07 -6.98 11.64
N ILE A 91 -9.41 -8.26 11.57
CA ILE A 91 -9.40 -9.21 12.69
C ILE A 91 -8.45 -10.35 12.31
N LEU A 92 -7.43 -10.56 13.14
CA LEU A 92 -6.57 -11.72 13.10
C LEU A 92 -7.18 -12.80 13.98
N SER A 93 -7.55 -13.93 13.39
CA SER A 93 -7.99 -15.13 14.09
C SER A 93 -6.95 -16.23 13.95
N THR A 94 -6.63 -16.93 15.04
CA THR A 94 -5.75 -18.11 14.99
C THR A 94 -6.29 -19.24 15.84
N GLN A 95 -6.07 -20.47 15.38
CA GLN A 95 -6.41 -21.69 16.11
C GLN A 95 -5.28 -22.70 15.95
N ARG A 96 -4.79 -23.26 17.06
CA ARG A 96 -3.68 -24.23 17.05
C ARG A 96 -4.13 -25.65 16.67
N ASN A 97 -5.33 -26.04 17.07
CA ASN A 97 -5.97 -27.31 16.75
C ASN A 97 -7.48 -27.21 17.03
N GLU A 98 -8.25 -28.21 16.60
CA GLU A 98 -9.73 -28.23 16.73
C GLU A 98 -10.24 -28.01 18.16
N ASN A 99 -9.47 -28.43 19.17
CA ASN A 99 -9.84 -28.32 20.58
C ASN A 99 -9.36 -27.03 21.24
N SER A 100 -8.50 -26.26 20.57
CA SER A 100 -7.99 -25.00 21.08
C SER A 100 -9.00 -23.89 20.83
N PRO A 101 -9.17 -22.95 21.79
CA PRO A 101 -10.00 -21.78 21.55
C PRO A 101 -9.43 -20.98 20.38
N VAL A 102 -10.32 -20.40 19.57
CA VAL A 102 -9.93 -19.42 18.56
C VAL A 102 -9.54 -18.13 19.30
N ILE A 103 -8.34 -17.63 19.02
CA ILE A 103 -7.87 -16.35 19.53
C ILE A 103 -8.13 -15.31 18.45
N GLU A 104 -8.79 -14.23 18.81
CA GLU A 104 -9.09 -13.11 17.91
C GLU A 104 -8.41 -11.84 18.42
N GLU A 105 -7.65 -11.19 17.56
CA GLU A 105 -6.91 -9.97 17.85
C GLU A 105 -7.26 -8.92 16.79
N PRO A 106 -7.89 -7.78 17.14
CA PRO A 106 -8.18 -6.73 16.18
C PRO A 106 -6.87 -6.02 15.76
N ILE A 107 -6.76 -5.71 14.47
CA ILE A 107 -5.69 -4.90 13.89
C ILE A 107 -6.32 -3.56 13.51
N GLY A 108 -5.99 -2.50 14.26
CA GLY A 108 -6.60 -1.18 14.10
C GLY A 108 -6.10 -0.35 12.92
N TYR A 109 -5.08 -0.83 12.21
CA TYR A 109 -4.49 -0.13 11.06
C TYR A 109 -5.44 -0.10 9.86
N LYS A 110 -5.33 0.96 9.07
CA LYS A 110 -6.06 1.13 7.80
C LYS A 110 -5.07 1.27 6.67
N PHE A 111 -5.35 0.60 5.56
CA PHE A 111 -4.51 0.64 4.37
C PHE A 111 -5.33 1.13 3.18
N LYS A 112 -4.88 2.21 2.55
CA LYS A 112 -5.47 2.75 1.33
C LYS A 112 -4.54 2.58 0.16
N PHE A 113 -5.09 2.12 -0.95
CA PHE A 113 -4.35 1.90 -2.20
C PHE A 113 -5.06 2.59 -3.34
N ASN A 114 -4.32 3.43 -4.07
CA ASN A 114 -4.78 4.11 -5.26
C ASN A 114 -4.75 3.15 -6.46
N LYS A 115 -5.88 3.00 -7.16
CA LYS A 115 -6.02 2.05 -8.28
C LYS A 115 -5.19 2.39 -9.51
N LYS A 116 -4.67 3.62 -9.61
CA LYS A 116 -3.76 4.03 -10.69
C LYS A 116 -2.29 3.70 -10.36
N THR A 117 -2.04 3.01 -9.24
CA THR A 117 -0.70 2.74 -8.73
C THR A 117 -0.49 1.24 -8.50
N LYS A 118 0.55 0.67 -9.10
CA LYS A 118 1.05 -0.67 -8.74
C LYS A 118 1.88 -0.57 -7.46
N TYR A 119 1.70 -1.46 -6.50
CA TYR A 119 2.45 -1.47 -5.24
C TYR A 119 3.38 -2.68 -5.18
N GLU A 120 4.65 -2.48 -4.83
CA GLU A 120 5.65 -3.55 -4.64
C GLU A 120 6.32 -3.41 -3.26
N PHE A 121 5.93 -4.27 -2.32
CA PHE A 121 6.55 -4.38 -1.00
C PHE A 121 7.51 -5.58 -0.99
N ARG A 122 8.78 -5.34 -0.64
CA ARG A 122 9.81 -6.39 -0.62
C ARG A 122 10.67 -6.29 0.63
N TYR A 123 10.96 -7.44 1.21
CA TYR A 123 11.81 -7.61 2.39
C TYR A 123 11.42 -6.75 3.59
N HIS A 124 10.15 -6.83 4.00
CA HIS A 124 9.66 -6.22 5.24
C HIS A 124 9.53 -7.25 6.35
N TYR A 125 9.90 -6.86 7.57
CA TYR A 125 9.66 -7.67 8.76
C TYR A 125 8.81 -6.87 9.75
N ILE A 126 7.56 -7.25 9.93
CA ILE A 126 6.60 -6.50 10.76
C ILE A 126 6.33 -7.29 12.04
N HIS A 127 6.45 -6.62 13.18
CA HIS A 127 6.13 -7.16 14.51
C HIS A 127 4.91 -6.43 15.05
N LEU A 128 3.77 -7.11 15.12
CA LEU A 128 2.55 -6.63 15.75
C LEU A 128 2.48 -7.15 17.19
N LYS A 129 2.53 -6.25 18.16
CA LYS A 129 2.52 -6.55 19.60
C LYS A 129 1.25 -6.03 20.26
N HIS A 130 0.82 -6.64 21.35
CA HIS A 130 -0.29 -6.07 22.13
C HIS A 130 0.19 -4.88 22.99
N ASP A 131 1.33 -5.05 23.67
CA ASP A 131 2.02 -4.05 24.47
C ASP A 131 3.50 -4.47 24.61
N ASP A 132 4.33 -3.62 25.21
CA ASP A 132 5.79 -3.87 25.32
C ASP A 132 6.16 -5.05 26.23
N ASN A 133 5.25 -5.46 27.11
CA ASN A 133 5.42 -6.58 28.04
C ASN A 133 4.71 -7.85 27.55
N SER A 134 3.84 -7.73 26.56
CA SER A 134 3.14 -8.85 25.95
C SER A 134 4.16 -9.79 25.31
N LYS A 135 4.02 -11.07 25.65
CA LYS A 135 4.74 -12.15 24.97
C LYS A 135 3.99 -12.62 23.73
N LYS A 136 2.76 -12.13 23.53
CA LYS A 136 1.97 -12.39 22.35
C LYS A 136 2.31 -11.36 21.29
N GLU A 137 2.73 -11.85 20.14
CA GLU A 137 3.01 -11.02 18.97
C GLU A 137 2.77 -11.82 17.69
N LEU A 138 2.34 -11.12 16.64
CA LEU A 138 2.34 -11.62 15.28
C LEU A 138 3.56 -11.05 14.57
N GLN A 139 4.40 -11.93 14.04
CA GLN A 139 5.53 -11.59 13.21
C GLN A 139 5.19 -11.91 11.76
N ILE A 140 5.34 -10.93 10.86
CA ILE A 140 5.04 -11.06 9.44
C ILE A 140 6.31 -10.76 8.67
N ARG A 141 6.81 -11.75 7.92
CA ARG A 141 7.93 -11.55 6.99
C ARG A 141 7.38 -11.51 5.59
N VAL A 142 7.46 -10.34 4.97
CA VAL A 142 7.03 -10.10 3.59
C VAL A 142 8.27 -10.14 2.72
N TYR A 143 8.46 -11.23 1.97
CA TYR A 143 9.53 -11.29 0.97
C TYR A 143 9.12 -10.56 -0.30
N ALA A 144 7.88 -10.79 -0.73
CA ALA A 144 7.25 -10.06 -1.82
C ALA A 144 5.74 -9.95 -1.58
N LEU A 145 5.20 -8.75 -1.69
CA LEU A 145 3.78 -8.49 -1.82
C LEU A 145 3.61 -7.45 -2.93
N ILE A 146 3.01 -7.87 -4.04
CA ILE A 146 2.81 -7.03 -5.22
C ILE A 146 1.31 -6.91 -5.47
N ILE A 147 0.79 -5.69 -5.51
CA ILE A 147 -0.61 -5.41 -5.81
C ILE A 147 -0.65 -4.67 -7.14
N THR A 148 -1.27 -5.26 -8.15
CA THR A 148 -1.33 -4.69 -9.51
C THR A 148 -2.78 -4.46 -9.91
N PHE A 149 -3.12 -3.19 -10.15
CA PHE A 149 -4.42 -2.79 -10.70
C PHE A 149 -4.32 -2.63 -12.22
N PRO A 150 -5.33 -3.04 -13.00
CA PRO A 150 -5.34 -2.82 -14.44
C PRO A 150 -5.24 -1.34 -14.80
N GLY A 151 -4.37 -1.00 -15.76
CA GLY A 151 -4.22 0.38 -16.23
C GLY A 151 -3.53 1.33 -15.25
N TYR A 152 -2.74 0.80 -14.32
CA TYR A 152 -1.89 1.63 -13.48
C TYR A 152 -0.96 2.52 -14.33
N THR A 153 -0.69 3.72 -13.83
CA THR A 153 0.18 4.73 -14.46
C THR A 153 1.37 5.12 -13.57
N LYS A 154 1.36 4.61 -12.33
CA LYS A 154 2.38 4.80 -11.34
C LYS A 154 2.78 3.48 -10.73
N LYS A 155 3.99 3.42 -10.21
CA LYS A 155 4.49 2.33 -9.40
C LYS A 155 5.06 2.86 -8.10
N TYR A 156 4.66 2.22 -7.03
CA TYR A 156 5.14 2.44 -5.69
C TYR A 156 6.04 1.27 -5.29
N CYS A 157 7.31 1.55 -5.03
CA CYS A 157 8.28 0.55 -4.55
C CYS A 157 8.60 0.81 -3.09
N PHE A 158 8.39 -0.19 -2.24
CA PHE A 158 8.89 -0.18 -0.87
C PHE A 158 9.80 -1.40 -0.68
N HIS A 159 11.10 -1.20 -0.85
CA HIS A 159 12.09 -2.25 -0.80
C HIS A 159 13.12 -1.92 0.28
N ASN A 160 13.35 -2.87 1.19
CA ASN A 160 14.48 -2.80 2.09
C ASN A 160 15.58 -3.75 1.62
N ASP A 161 16.84 -3.36 1.83
CA ASP A 161 17.99 -4.24 1.58
C ASP A 161 18.06 -5.38 2.60
N GLU A 162 17.53 -5.15 3.81
CA GLU A 162 17.52 -6.08 4.94
C GLU A 162 16.14 -6.16 5.59
N LEU A 163 15.86 -7.30 6.25
CA LEU A 163 14.61 -7.53 6.99
C LEU A 163 14.65 -6.81 8.36
N ASP A 164 14.70 -5.48 8.33
CA ASP A 164 14.66 -4.69 9.56
C ASP A 164 13.27 -4.74 10.21
N PRO A 165 13.19 -5.05 11.52
CA PRO A 165 11.90 -5.22 12.19
C PRO A 165 11.19 -3.88 12.41
N ILE A 166 10.06 -3.69 11.73
CA ILE A 166 9.09 -2.63 11.99
C ILE A 166 8.20 -3.08 13.15
N SER A 167 8.32 -2.41 14.30
CA SER A 167 7.44 -2.68 15.45
C SER A 167 6.18 -1.82 15.41
N ALA A 168 5.04 -2.46 15.64
CA ALA A 168 3.71 -1.89 15.60
C ALA A 168 2.83 -2.54 16.69
N TYR A 169 1.69 -1.92 17.02
CA TYR A 169 0.77 -2.45 18.02
C TYR A 169 -0.56 -2.85 17.38
N PHE A 170 -1.19 -3.94 17.84
CA PHE A 170 -2.51 -4.37 17.38
C PHE A 170 -3.55 -3.25 17.46
N THR A 171 -3.50 -2.44 18.53
CA THR A 171 -4.40 -1.30 18.77
C THR A 171 -3.99 -0.02 18.03
N GLY A 172 -2.94 -0.05 17.21
CA GLY A 172 -2.54 1.11 16.42
C GLY A 172 -3.64 1.51 15.43
N THR A 173 -3.88 2.81 15.27
CA THR A 173 -4.97 3.33 14.41
C THR A 173 -4.44 4.14 13.22
N THR A 174 -3.17 3.93 12.85
CA THR A 174 -2.52 4.68 11.78
C THR A 174 -3.19 4.37 10.44
N LEU A 175 -3.46 5.42 9.67
CA LEU A 175 -3.83 5.32 8.27
C LEU A 175 -2.55 5.29 7.42
N PHE A 176 -2.42 4.28 6.57
CA PHE A 176 -1.36 4.16 5.58
C PHE A 176 -1.94 4.42 4.19
N ASP A 177 -1.80 5.64 3.73
CA ASP A 177 -2.19 6.13 2.40
C ASP A 177 -1.01 6.70 1.61
N ASP A 178 0.02 7.17 2.32
CA ASP A 178 1.32 7.57 1.79
C ASP A 178 2.44 6.76 2.46
N PHE A 179 3.13 5.96 1.65
CA PHE A 179 4.24 5.15 2.14
C PHE A 179 5.61 5.86 2.01
N GLU A 180 5.68 7.06 1.38
CA GLU A 180 6.97 7.73 1.09
C GLU A 180 7.65 8.14 2.39
N ILE A 181 6.85 8.48 3.40
CA ILE A 181 7.31 8.78 4.75
C ILE A 181 8.03 7.61 5.44
N TYR A 182 7.85 6.38 4.94
CA TYR A 182 8.53 5.18 5.41
C TYR A 182 9.70 4.75 4.51
N GLY A 183 10.06 5.57 3.52
CA GLY A 183 11.21 5.35 2.65
C GLY A 183 10.90 4.62 1.34
N GLY A 184 9.63 4.42 1.00
CA GLY A 184 9.30 3.96 -0.35
C GLY A 184 9.40 5.07 -1.40
N THR A 185 9.43 4.68 -2.66
CA THR A 185 9.62 5.57 -3.81
C THR A 185 8.49 5.41 -4.81
N LEU A 186 7.92 6.52 -5.26
CA LEU A 186 6.92 6.57 -6.32
C LEU A 186 7.58 6.93 -7.67
N SER A 187 7.31 6.16 -8.71
CA SER A 187 7.77 6.40 -10.08
C SER A 187 6.62 6.31 -11.08
N ASN A 188 6.77 6.97 -12.23
CA ASN A 188 5.85 6.75 -13.35
C ASN A 188 6.18 5.42 -14.02
N GLU A 189 5.20 4.52 -14.10
CA GLU A 189 5.30 3.23 -14.79
C GLU A 189 3.89 2.90 -15.27
N SER A 190 3.73 2.66 -16.57
CA SER A 190 2.44 2.34 -17.15
C SER A 190 2.29 0.84 -17.32
N ASP A 191 1.07 0.34 -17.11
CA ASP A 191 0.70 -1.04 -17.35
C ASP A 191 1.05 -1.45 -18.80
N PRO A 192 1.95 -2.43 -19.00
CA PRO A 192 2.35 -2.86 -20.35
C PRO A 192 1.20 -3.52 -21.12
N SER A 193 0.13 -3.95 -20.46
CA SER A 193 -1.05 -4.53 -21.11
C SER A 193 -1.97 -3.49 -21.74
N VAL A 194 -1.82 -2.21 -21.39
CA VAL A 194 -2.59 -1.11 -21.99
C VAL A 194 -1.80 -0.54 -23.17
N PRO A 195 -2.33 -0.61 -24.41
CA PRO A 195 -1.69 0.02 -25.56
C PRO A 195 -1.49 1.52 -25.29
N ILE A 196 -0.25 2.00 -25.45
CA ILE A 196 0.03 3.42 -25.41
C ILE A 196 -0.75 4.05 -26.57
N GLN A 197 -1.82 4.79 -26.25
CA GLN A 197 -2.42 5.67 -27.23
C GLN A 197 -1.41 6.79 -27.48
N ILE A 198 -0.60 6.61 -28.51
CA ILE A 198 0.18 7.69 -29.08
C ILE A 198 -0.87 8.62 -29.65
N ASP A 199 -1.22 9.66 -28.89
CA ASP A 199 -2.00 10.76 -29.41
C ASP A 199 -1.28 11.20 -30.67
N LYS A 200 -1.91 10.93 -31.82
CA LYS A 200 -1.58 11.57 -33.08
C LYS A 200 -1.86 13.04 -32.84
N THR A 201 -0.88 13.72 -32.27
CA THR A 201 -0.84 15.16 -32.30
C THR A 201 -0.72 15.46 -33.78
N ASP A 202 -1.83 15.89 -34.35
CA ASP A 202 -1.95 16.32 -35.73
C ASP A 202 -0.90 17.41 -35.95
N GLY A 203 0.26 16.98 -36.45
CA GLY A 203 1.27 17.83 -37.07
C GLY A 203 0.74 18.28 -38.41
N ASP A 204 -0.31 19.09 -38.38
CA ASP A 204 -0.74 19.91 -39.48
C ASP A 204 -0.08 21.29 -39.31
N ILE A 205 1.23 21.34 -39.60
CA ILE A 205 1.96 22.58 -39.92
C ILE A 205 2.87 22.27 -41.11
N SER A 206 2.30 22.55 -42.29
CA SER A 206 2.87 23.10 -43.52
C SER A 206 4.35 22.81 -43.87
N ASP A 207 4.57 22.35 -45.10
CA ASP A 207 4.91 23.29 -46.18
C ASP A 207 4.65 22.66 -47.56
N GLU A 208 3.85 23.37 -48.34
CA GLU A 208 3.68 23.19 -49.78
C GLU A 208 5.04 23.23 -50.47
N MET A 209 5.38 22.15 -51.19
CA MET A 209 6.33 22.25 -52.29
C MET A 209 5.66 21.71 -53.54
N ASP A 210 5.31 22.66 -54.41
CA ASP A 210 4.90 22.47 -55.79
C ASP A 210 5.87 21.54 -56.52
N GLY A 211 5.30 20.53 -57.17
CA GLY A 211 6.03 19.55 -57.96
C GLY A 211 5.10 18.81 -58.91
N ASP A 212 4.72 19.51 -59.99
CA ASP A 212 4.19 18.94 -61.22
C ASP A 212 4.87 17.61 -61.58
N THR A 213 4.10 16.58 -61.94
CA THR A 213 4.13 15.95 -63.28
C THR A 213 3.18 14.73 -63.32
N SER A 214 2.21 14.87 -64.22
CA SER A 214 1.32 13.91 -64.88
C SER A 214 1.85 12.48 -65.11
N ASN A 215 1.00 11.45 -64.92
CA ASN A 215 0.23 10.81 -66.02
C ASN A 215 -0.55 9.56 -65.56
N GLU A 216 -1.81 9.55 -65.99
CA GLU A 216 -2.71 8.45 -66.38
C GLU A 216 -2.30 6.99 -66.11
N THR A 217 -3.20 6.17 -65.54
CA THR A 217 -4.08 5.28 -66.36
C THR A 217 -5.16 4.55 -65.54
N ASN A 218 -6.42 4.75 -65.96
CA ASN A 218 -7.57 3.84 -66.10
C ASN A 218 -7.84 2.63 -65.18
N GLY A 219 -9.12 2.55 -64.79
CA GLY A 219 -9.92 1.32 -64.59
C GLY A 219 -10.38 1.16 -63.14
N ASP A 220 -11.66 0.99 -62.78
CA ASP A 220 -12.84 0.65 -63.57
C ASP A 220 -14.11 0.96 -62.76
N ILE A 221 -15.21 1.19 -63.47
CA ILE A 221 -16.51 1.64 -62.96
C ILE A 221 -17.35 0.43 -62.55
N SER A 222 -17.92 0.43 -61.34
CA SER A 222 -19.18 -0.29 -61.10
C SER A 222 -20.10 0.50 -60.17
N ALA A 223 -21.23 0.88 -60.75
CA ALA A 223 -22.28 1.69 -60.17
C ALA A 223 -23.25 0.90 -59.28
N LYS A 224 -23.90 1.63 -58.36
CA LYS A 224 -25.37 1.78 -58.16
C LYS A 224 -25.86 1.62 -56.71
N LYS A 225 -26.34 2.79 -56.22
CA LYS A 225 -27.70 3.10 -55.75
C LYS A 225 -28.20 2.65 -54.35
N ASN A 226 -28.50 3.71 -53.58
CA ASN A 226 -29.81 4.13 -53.02
C ASN A 226 -30.19 3.78 -51.57
N GLY A 227 -30.70 4.83 -50.89
CA GLY A 227 -31.56 4.81 -49.70
C GLY A 227 -30.96 5.64 -48.56
N ASP A 228 -31.16 6.96 -48.41
CA ASP A 228 -32.38 7.79 -48.25
C ASP A 228 -32.92 7.82 -46.80
N ALA A 229 -33.37 9.02 -46.41
CA ALA A 229 -34.15 9.44 -45.23
C ALA A 229 -33.45 9.69 -43.87
N SER A 230 -33.13 10.98 -43.66
CA SER A 230 -33.57 11.88 -42.57
C SER A 230 -34.03 11.30 -41.21
N ASP A 231 -33.53 11.89 -40.12
CA ASP A 231 -34.40 12.72 -39.28
C ASP A 231 -33.60 13.70 -38.40
N GLU A 232 -34.11 14.94 -38.41
CA GLU A 232 -33.71 16.05 -37.55
C GLU A 232 -34.12 15.80 -36.11
N MET A 233 -33.28 16.21 -35.15
CA MET A 233 -33.79 16.66 -33.86
C MET A 233 -33.04 17.90 -33.38
N LYS A 234 -33.70 19.05 -33.54
CA LYS A 234 -33.46 20.29 -32.80
C LYS A 234 -34.05 20.15 -31.40
N GLY A 235 -33.37 20.70 -30.40
CA GLY A 235 -33.86 20.76 -29.02
C GLY A 235 -33.03 21.72 -28.16
N ASP A 236 -33.33 23.01 -28.35
CA ASP A 236 -33.18 24.18 -27.49
C ASP A 236 -32.24 24.18 -26.27
N THR A 237 -31.31 25.15 -26.37
CA THR A 237 -30.88 26.09 -25.34
C THR A 237 -31.96 26.47 -24.31
N SER A 238 -31.61 26.36 -23.03
CA SER A 238 -32.05 27.34 -22.03
C SER A 238 -30.88 27.66 -21.10
N ASP A 239 -30.53 28.95 -21.11
CA ASP A 239 -29.63 29.59 -20.16
C ASP A 239 -30.23 29.54 -18.76
N GLU A 240 -29.42 29.22 -17.75
CA GLU A 240 -29.57 29.91 -16.48
C GLU A 240 -28.22 30.12 -15.79
N VAL A 241 -28.07 31.38 -15.39
CA VAL A 241 -26.89 32.08 -14.90
C VAL A 241 -26.87 32.01 -13.37
N ASN A 242 -25.67 32.03 -12.80
CA ASN A 242 -25.29 32.41 -11.42
C ASN A 242 -25.20 31.26 -10.41
N ALA A 243 -23.98 31.02 -9.92
CA ALA A 243 -23.59 31.40 -8.56
C ALA A 243 -22.10 31.09 -8.29
N ASP A 244 -21.35 32.15 -8.02
CA ASP A 244 -20.32 32.28 -6.99
C ASP A 244 -19.21 31.23 -6.80
N LEU A 245 -18.03 31.59 -7.31
CA LEU A 245 -16.93 32.08 -6.49
C LEU A 245 -16.83 31.55 -5.03
N SER A 246 -16.40 30.30 -4.84
CA SER A 246 -15.74 29.77 -3.62
C SER A 246 -15.30 28.32 -3.94
N ASP A 247 -14.09 27.79 -3.73
CA ASP A 247 -12.99 28.13 -2.85
C ASP A 247 -11.66 27.73 -3.53
N GLN A 248 -10.92 28.73 -4.01
CA GLN A 248 -9.47 28.64 -4.21
C GLN A 248 -8.76 29.01 -2.90
N ILE A 249 -8.98 28.26 -1.82
CA ILE A 249 -8.23 28.43 -0.56
C ILE A 249 -8.08 27.05 0.09
N ASN A 250 -6.89 26.43 -0.04
CA ASN A 250 -6.21 25.60 0.97
C ASN A 250 -5.08 24.69 0.41
N GLN A 251 -4.40 25.09 -0.68
CA GLN A 251 -3.03 24.60 -0.89
C GLN A 251 -2.05 25.45 -0.06
N LYS A 252 -1.23 24.79 0.78
CA LYS A 252 -0.15 25.32 1.67
C LYS A 252 -0.56 25.85 3.06
N LYS A 253 -1.10 24.97 3.91
CA LYS A 253 -0.87 25.01 5.37
C LYS A 253 -0.55 23.58 5.82
N GLY A 254 0.71 23.18 5.95
CA GLY A 254 1.40 23.39 7.22
C GLY A 254 2.69 22.58 7.34
N PHE A 255 3.55 22.59 6.31
CA PHE A 255 4.88 21.94 6.34
C PHE A 255 5.92 22.68 7.23
N TRP A 256 5.49 23.64 8.06
CA TRP A 256 6.36 24.46 8.91
C TRP A 256 6.35 24.04 10.40
N THR A 257 5.42 23.18 10.83
CA THR A 257 5.29 22.81 12.25
C THR A 257 6.32 21.75 12.68
N THR A 258 6.76 20.87 11.78
CA THR A 258 7.71 19.79 12.11
C THR A 258 9.11 20.28 12.45
N LYS A 259 9.61 21.34 11.81
CA LYS A 259 10.94 21.90 12.13
C LYS A 259 10.97 22.61 13.48
N ASN A 260 9.90 23.31 13.86
CA ASN A 260 9.82 23.98 15.17
C ASN A 260 9.66 22.99 16.32
N ILE A 261 8.91 21.89 16.12
CA ILE A 261 8.79 20.82 17.12
C ILE A 261 10.16 20.16 17.37
N LEU A 262 10.95 19.90 16.33
CA LEU A 262 12.28 19.31 16.46
C LEU A 262 13.22 20.18 17.31
N VAL A 263 13.21 21.51 17.11
CA VAL A 263 14.04 22.45 17.88
C VAL A 263 13.63 22.48 19.37
N ILE A 264 12.33 22.44 19.65
CA ILE A 264 11.81 22.40 21.04
C ILE A 264 12.22 21.10 21.74
N VAL A 265 12.10 19.96 21.06
CA VAL A 265 12.50 18.65 21.62
C VAL A 265 14.00 18.60 21.90
N LEU A 266 14.84 19.05 20.95
CA LEU A 266 16.30 19.09 21.15
C LEU A 266 16.70 20.02 22.30
N SER A 267 16.03 21.18 22.44
CA SER A 267 16.25 22.09 23.56
C SER A 267 15.88 21.46 24.91
N PHE A 268 14.74 20.75 24.96
CA PHE A 268 14.31 20.07 26.18
C PHE A 268 15.27 18.96 26.61
N VAL A 269 15.73 18.14 25.66
CA VAL A 269 16.72 17.08 25.94
C VAL A 269 18.03 17.66 26.49
N ALA A 270 18.52 18.77 25.93
CA ALA A 270 19.73 19.43 26.42
C ALA A 270 19.59 19.94 27.87
N VAL A 271 18.41 20.48 28.23
CA VAL A 271 18.12 20.94 29.61
C VAL A 271 18.09 19.76 30.58
N VAL A 272 17.39 18.67 30.23
CA VAL A 272 17.32 17.46 31.09
C VAL A 272 18.72 16.87 31.30
N PHE A 273 19.51 16.77 30.23
CA PHE A 273 20.88 16.25 30.32
C PHE A 273 21.79 17.13 31.19
N SER A 274 21.63 18.46 31.12
CA SER A 274 22.36 19.41 31.96
C SER A 274 22.00 19.26 33.45
N ILE A 275 20.73 19.04 33.78
CA ILE A 275 20.26 18.80 35.15
C ILE A 275 20.84 17.48 35.69
N LEU A 276 20.84 16.41 34.89
CA LEU A 276 21.42 15.12 35.27
C LEU A 276 22.91 15.22 35.56
N LEU A 277 23.68 15.89 34.68
CA LEU A 277 25.11 16.13 34.90
C LEU A 277 25.37 16.93 36.19
N ALA A 278 24.60 17.99 36.44
CA ALA A 278 24.70 18.77 37.67
C ALA A 278 24.40 17.92 38.92
N ALA A 279 23.37 17.07 38.88
CA ALA A 279 23.02 16.17 39.97
C ALA A 279 24.14 15.14 40.26
N ILE A 280 24.76 14.59 39.23
CA ILE A 280 25.91 13.67 39.35
C ILE A 280 27.10 14.39 39.99
N ILE A 281 27.45 15.59 39.52
CA ILE A 281 28.57 16.38 40.08
C ILE A 281 28.32 16.73 41.55
N LEU A 282 27.10 17.12 41.91
CA LEU A 282 26.74 17.43 43.29
C LEU A 282 26.83 16.19 44.20
N ARG A 283 26.36 15.03 43.73
CA ARG A 283 26.51 13.76 44.46
C ARG A 283 27.99 13.38 44.64
N TYR A 284 28.79 13.53 43.59
CA TYR A 284 30.22 13.25 43.64
C TYR A 284 30.95 14.15 44.65
N ARG A 285 30.68 15.46 44.64
CA ARG A 285 31.23 16.41 45.62
C ARG A 285 30.79 16.10 47.05
N LYS A 286 29.52 15.71 47.25
CA LYS A 286 29.01 15.29 48.57
C LYS A 286 29.74 14.04 49.08
N SER A 287 29.99 13.07 48.20
CA SER A 287 30.74 11.84 48.51
C SER A 287 32.17 12.16 48.96
N GLN A 288 32.90 13.00 48.21
CA GLN A 288 34.28 13.39 48.57
C GLN A 288 34.39 14.13 49.90
N ARG A 289 33.38 14.94 50.28
CA ARG A 289 33.38 15.58 51.60
C ARG A 289 33.18 14.59 52.74
N SER A 290 32.49 13.47 52.50
CA SER A 290 32.28 12.43 53.51
C SER A 290 33.51 11.56 53.75
N THR A 291 34.46 11.50 52.83
CA THR A 291 35.70 10.72 52.98
C THR A 291 36.85 11.51 53.61
N ASN A 292 36.73 12.84 53.67
CA ASN A 292 37.75 13.74 54.22
C ASN A 292 37.39 14.31 55.59
N ALA A 293 36.27 13.91 56.18
CA ALA A 293 35.82 14.24 57.52
C ALA A 293 35.87 12.99 58.40
#